data_AF-A0A969EFJ5-F1
#
_entry.id   AF-A0A969EFJ5-F1
#
_cell.length_a   1.000
_cell.length_b   1.000
_cell.length_c   1.000
_cell.angle_alpha   90.00
_cell.angle_beta   90.00
_cell.angle_gamma   90.00
#
_symmetry.space_group_name_H-M   'P 1'
#
loop_
_entity.id
_entity.type
_entity.pdbx_description
1 polymer ?
#
loop_
_entity_poly.entity_id
_entity_poly.type
_entity_poly.pdbx_seq_one_letter_code
_entity_poly.pdbx_strand_id
1 'polypeptide(L)'
;MIGAGTQSYFQVLGVLEVRPIKKIMLFGRSEKNLHELKNKLKTIFGGEIRLPERKTELQVADIICTATTSDHPVVERSHINDHVHINGIGSFKPSMNEISAEVIKASTLVVDHRESALSEAGDILKAIAQNAIEQHHIHAELGEILSGNKVGRESNDQITIFKSVGNAIQDLVMADYIVKSLV
;
A
#
# COMPACT_ATOMS: atom_id res chain seq x y z
N MET A 1 -1.14 -4.97 -7.58
CA MET A 1 -1.22 -5.71 -6.30
C MET A 1 -0.01 -6.64 -6.21
N ILE A 2 0.84 -6.43 -5.20
CA ILE A 2 2.01 -7.26 -4.91
C ILE A 2 1.73 -8.05 -3.64
N GLY A 3 1.65 -9.37 -3.76
CA GLY A 3 1.09 -10.26 -2.76
C GLY A 3 -0.24 -10.85 -3.20
N ALA A 4 -0.50 -12.08 -2.75
CA ALA A 4 -1.71 -12.83 -3.04
C ALA A 4 -2.29 -13.49 -1.77
N GLY A 5 -2.04 -12.88 -0.60
CA GLY A 5 -2.64 -13.28 0.67
C GLY A 5 -4.03 -12.65 0.87
N THR A 6 -4.62 -12.87 2.05
CA THR A 6 -5.99 -12.44 2.40
C THR A 6 -6.24 -10.95 2.13
N GLN A 7 -5.30 -10.08 2.55
CA GLN A 7 -5.45 -8.63 2.39
C GLN A 7 -5.53 -8.18 0.92
N SER A 8 -4.87 -8.91 0.00
CA SER A 8 -4.79 -8.53 -1.42
C SER A 8 -6.16 -8.37 -2.07
N TYR A 9 -7.13 -9.21 -1.71
CA TYR A 9 -8.48 -9.13 -2.23
C TYR A 9 -9.15 -7.83 -1.78
N PHE A 10 -9.11 -7.51 -0.49
CA PHE A 10 -9.73 -6.32 0.08
C PHE A 10 -9.03 -5.03 -0.34
N GLN A 11 -7.71 -5.03 -0.49
CA GLN A 11 -6.96 -3.89 -1.01
C GLN A 11 -7.36 -3.57 -2.46
N VAL A 12 -7.57 -4.60 -3.30
CA VAL A 12 -8.10 -4.39 -4.65
C VAL A 12 -9.52 -3.83 -4.59
N LEU A 13 -10.41 -4.37 -3.74
CA LEU A 13 -11.76 -3.83 -3.56
C LEU A 13 -11.76 -2.35 -3.19
N GLY A 14 -10.97 -1.97 -2.20
CA GLY A 14 -10.89 -0.58 -1.74
C GLY A 14 -10.46 0.38 -2.85
N VAL A 15 -9.50 -0.04 -3.69
CA VAL A 15 -9.07 0.78 -4.84
C VAL A 15 -10.14 0.86 -5.92
N LEU A 16 -10.83 -0.25 -6.22
CA LEU A 16 -11.92 -0.28 -7.21
C LEU A 16 -13.08 0.64 -6.84
N GLU A 17 -13.35 0.82 -5.54
CA GLU A 17 -14.42 1.69 -5.06
C GLU A 17 -14.13 3.18 -5.32
N VAL A 18 -12.85 3.58 -5.31
CA VAL A 18 -12.47 5.00 -5.37
C VAL A 18 -11.75 5.39 -6.66
N ARG A 19 -11.44 4.45 -7.55
CA ARG A 19 -10.76 4.73 -8.83
C ARG A 19 -11.34 3.91 -9.99
N PRO A 20 -11.44 4.50 -11.20
CA PRO A 20 -11.95 3.82 -12.39
C PRO A 20 -10.86 2.91 -13.01
N ILE A 21 -10.49 1.85 -12.31
CA ILE A 21 -9.44 0.91 -12.74
C ILE A 21 -9.91 0.13 -13.98
N LYS A 22 -9.02 0.03 -14.99
CA LYS A 22 -9.27 -0.73 -16.23
C LYS A 22 -8.46 -2.02 -16.32
N LYS A 23 -7.32 -2.07 -15.63
CA LYS A 23 -6.38 -3.19 -15.63
C LYS A 23 -5.88 -3.44 -14.21
N ILE A 24 -5.87 -4.71 -13.81
CA ILE A 24 -5.29 -5.19 -12.56
C ILE A 24 -4.10 -6.08 -12.89
N MET A 25 -2.98 -5.85 -12.20
CA MET A 25 -1.80 -6.69 -12.24
C MET A 25 -1.58 -7.33 -10.88
N LEU A 26 -1.50 -8.67 -10.85
CA LEU A 26 -1.23 -9.44 -9.64
C LEU A 26 0.18 -10.04 -9.72
N PHE A 27 1.05 -9.69 -8.79
CA PHE A 27 2.42 -10.17 -8.74
C PHE A 27 2.68 -10.83 -7.38
N GLY A 28 3.43 -11.93 -7.36
CA GLY A 28 3.71 -12.67 -6.13
C GLY A 28 4.46 -13.97 -6.37
N ARG A 29 4.89 -14.62 -5.29
CA ARG A 29 5.71 -15.83 -5.34
C ARG A 29 4.93 -17.11 -5.64
N SER A 30 3.68 -17.19 -5.18
CA SER A 30 2.84 -18.39 -5.31
C SER A 30 1.90 -18.25 -6.49
N GLU A 31 2.19 -18.96 -7.57
CA GLU A 31 1.34 -19.02 -8.75
C GLU A 31 -0.08 -19.50 -8.41
N LYS A 32 -0.20 -20.49 -7.53
CA LYS A 32 -1.49 -20.99 -7.02
C LYS A 32 -2.32 -19.85 -6.42
N ASN A 33 -1.74 -19.10 -5.49
CA ASN A 33 -2.46 -18.02 -4.79
C ASN A 33 -2.83 -16.88 -5.76
N LEU A 34 -1.97 -16.58 -6.73
CA LEU A 34 -2.26 -15.59 -7.77
C LEU A 34 -3.46 -16.01 -8.63
N HIS A 35 -3.54 -17.28 -9.03
CA HIS A 35 -4.67 -17.80 -9.78
C HIS A 35 -5.96 -17.81 -8.95
N GLU A 36 -5.90 -18.19 -7.67
CA GLU A 36 -7.05 -18.12 -6.77
C GLU A 36 -7.56 -16.69 -6.60
N LEU A 37 -6.65 -15.73 -6.36
CA LEU A 37 -7.01 -14.30 -6.26
C LEU A 37 -7.59 -13.78 -7.58
N LYS A 38 -6.98 -14.11 -8.72
CA LYS A 38 -7.49 -13.76 -10.05
C LYS A 38 -8.91 -14.28 -10.26
N ASN A 39 -9.19 -15.53 -9.89
CA ASN A 39 -10.53 -16.11 -10.02
C ASN A 39 -11.55 -15.41 -9.13
N LYS A 40 -11.20 -15.05 -7.90
CA LYS A 40 -12.05 -14.24 -7.02
C LYS A 40 -12.32 -12.85 -7.59
N LEU A 41 -11.32 -12.19 -8.16
CA LEU A 41 -11.49 -10.84 -8.71
C LEU A 41 -12.29 -10.82 -10.02
N LYS A 42 -12.23 -11.89 -10.82
CA LYS A 42 -13.02 -12.00 -12.06
C LYS A 42 -14.52 -11.94 -11.84
N THR A 43 -15.02 -12.30 -10.65
CA THR A 43 -16.48 -12.30 -10.38
C THR A 43 -17.03 -10.90 -10.16
N ILE A 44 -16.16 -9.92 -9.89
CA ILE A 44 -16.52 -8.54 -9.53
C ILE A 44 -15.91 -7.48 -10.46
N PHE A 45 -14.86 -7.83 -11.21
CA PHE A 45 -14.13 -6.91 -12.05
C PHE A 45 -14.23 -7.30 -13.52
N GLY A 46 -14.88 -6.45 -14.31
CA GLY A 46 -15.07 -6.66 -15.75
C GLY A 46 -13.88 -6.27 -16.64
N GLY A 47 -12.80 -5.73 -16.06
CA GLY A 47 -11.61 -5.32 -16.79
C GLY A 47 -10.55 -6.42 -16.94
N GLU A 48 -9.37 -6.05 -17.42
CA GLU A 48 -8.28 -6.99 -17.69
C GLU A 48 -7.51 -7.35 -16.39
N ILE A 49 -7.32 -8.65 -16.11
CA ILE A 49 -6.48 -9.12 -14.99
C ILE A 49 -5.28 -9.91 -15.51
N ARG A 50 -4.07 -9.36 -15.32
CA ARG A 50 -2.79 -9.96 -15.73
C ARG A 50 -1.99 -10.50 -14.55
N LEU A 51 -1.20 -11.53 -14.85
CA LEU A 51 -0.17 -12.08 -13.95
C LEU A 51 1.20 -11.79 -14.60
N PRO A 52 1.77 -10.59 -14.39
CA PRO A 52 3.12 -10.28 -14.90
C PRO A 52 4.17 -11.24 -14.35
N GLU A 53 5.17 -11.54 -15.19
CA GLU A 53 6.28 -12.44 -14.84
C GLU A 53 7.46 -11.67 -14.26
N ARG A 54 7.62 -10.40 -14.63
CA ARG A 54 8.79 -9.58 -14.26
C ARG A 54 8.39 -8.35 -13.45
N LYS A 55 9.18 -8.03 -12.43
CA LYS A 55 9.04 -6.79 -11.63
C LYS A 55 9.11 -5.52 -12.48
N THR A 56 9.81 -5.52 -13.61
CA THR A 56 9.89 -4.35 -14.50
C THR A 56 8.54 -3.95 -15.09
N GLU A 57 7.58 -4.87 -15.13
CA GLU A 57 6.21 -4.56 -15.55
C GLU A 57 5.45 -3.71 -14.53
N LEU A 58 5.97 -3.50 -13.31
CA LEU A 58 5.39 -2.59 -12.33
C LEU A 58 5.44 -1.12 -12.77
N GLN A 59 6.32 -0.75 -13.70
CA GLN A 59 6.49 0.63 -14.14
C GLN A 59 5.21 1.24 -14.72
N VAL A 60 4.33 0.43 -15.31
CA VAL A 60 3.08 0.93 -15.91
C VAL A 60 1.96 1.13 -14.90
N ALA A 61 2.18 0.84 -13.62
CA ALA A 61 1.15 0.92 -12.59
C ALA A 61 1.00 2.34 -12.06
N ASP A 62 -0.21 2.90 -12.15
CA ASP A 62 -0.57 4.16 -11.48
C ASP A 62 -0.70 3.97 -9.96
N ILE A 63 -1.12 2.78 -9.53
CA ILE A 63 -1.35 2.41 -8.14
C ILE A 63 -0.74 1.04 -7.84
N ILE A 64 0.11 0.98 -6.82
CA ILE A 64 0.70 -0.26 -6.30
C ILE A 64 0.17 -0.49 -4.88
N CYS A 65 -0.36 -1.67 -4.61
CA CYS A 65 -0.67 -2.10 -3.25
C CYS A 65 0.27 -3.24 -2.88
N THR A 66 0.95 -3.15 -1.75
CA THR A 66 1.82 -4.20 -1.21
C THR A 66 1.16 -4.82 0.02
N ALA A 67 0.97 -6.14 0.00
CA ALA A 67 0.44 -6.90 1.14
C ALA A 67 1.12 -8.28 1.21
N THR A 68 2.42 -8.24 1.42
CA THR A 68 3.32 -9.39 1.53
C THR A 68 3.92 -9.46 2.94
N THR A 69 4.54 -10.59 3.25
CA THR A 69 5.35 -10.78 4.46
C THR A 69 6.85 -10.72 4.15
N SER A 70 7.25 -9.92 3.15
CA SER A 70 8.64 -9.84 2.70
C SER A 70 9.51 -9.16 3.76
N ASP A 71 10.77 -9.59 3.89
CA ASP A 71 11.80 -8.95 4.71
C ASP A 71 12.79 -8.10 3.88
N HIS A 72 12.65 -8.13 2.55
CA HIS A 72 13.41 -7.39 1.55
C HIS A 72 12.49 -6.67 0.55
N PRO A 73 12.89 -5.50 0.02
CA PRO A 73 12.05 -4.70 -0.87
C PRO A 73 11.50 -5.49 -2.07
N VAL A 74 10.20 -5.37 -2.29
CA VAL A 74 9.50 -5.85 -3.49
C VAL A 74 9.15 -4.69 -4.43
N VAL A 75 9.12 -3.47 -3.92
CA VAL A 75 9.06 -2.22 -4.67
C VAL A 75 10.40 -1.50 -4.53
N GLU A 76 11.05 -1.27 -5.67
CA GLU A 76 12.35 -0.60 -5.75
C GLU A 76 12.24 0.57 -6.74
N ARG A 77 13.12 1.56 -6.61
CA ARG A 77 13.01 2.82 -7.36
C ARG A 77 13.04 2.62 -8.87
N SER A 78 13.82 1.65 -9.34
CA SER A 78 13.94 1.27 -10.75
C SER A 78 12.68 0.62 -11.34
N HIS A 79 11.74 0.16 -10.50
CA HIS A 79 10.54 -0.56 -10.92
C HIS A 79 9.29 0.33 -11.01
N ILE A 80 9.39 1.62 -10.69
CA ILE A 80 8.24 2.53 -10.59
C ILE A 80 8.48 3.85 -11.34
N ASN A 81 7.38 4.47 -11.74
CA ASN A 81 7.36 5.81 -12.33
C ASN A 81 7.01 6.88 -11.29
N ASP A 82 7.31 8.14 -11.62
CA ASP A 82 7.23 9.26 -10.67
C ASP A 82 5.80 9.64 -10.29
N HIS A 83 4.79 9.17 -11.02
CA HIS A 83 3.39 9.46 -10.72
C HIS A 83 2.73 8.46 -9.74
N VAL A 84 3.42 7.36 -9.38
CA VAL A 84 2.78 6.23 -8.71
C VAL A 84 2.25 6.59 -7.32
N HIS A 85 1.10 6.02 -6.96
CA HIS A 85 0.63 5.94 -5.58
C HIS A 85 0.84 4.54 -5.01
N ILE A 86 1.38 4.42 -3.80
CA ILE A 86 1.67 3.15 -3.16
C ILE A 86 0.89 3.02 -1.84
N ASN A 87 0.09 1.97 -1.73
CA ASN A 87 -0.50 1.50 -0.47
C ASN A 87 0.42 0.43 0.13
N GLY A 88 1.17 0.76 1.18
CA GLY A 88 2.10 -0.13 1.86
C GLY A 88 1.49 -0.78 3.10
N ILE A 89 0.97 -2.01 2.98
CA ILE A 89 0.14 -2.64 4.02
C ILE A 89 0.84 -3.80 4.74
N GLY A 90 1.73 -4.53 4.04
CA GLY A 90 2.27 -5.80 4.54
C GLY A 90 3.40 -5.66 5.56
N SER A 91 4.20 -4.60 5.49
CA SER A 91 5.32 -4.38 6.43
C SER A 91 4.86 -3.68 7.73
N PHE A 92 4.29 -4.47 8.65
CA PHE A 92 3.78 -4.06 9.98
C PHE A 92 4.61 -4.60 11.15
N LYS A 93 5.80 -5.16 10.86
CA LYS A 93 6.78 -5.56 11.88
C LYS A 93 8.14 -4.98 11.52
N PRO A 94 9.00 -4.66 12.49
CA PRO A 94 10.34 -4.11 12.21
C PRO A 94 11.21 -4.96 11.28
N SER A 95 11.04 -6.29 11.30
CA SER A 95 11.78 -7.21 10.45
C SER A 95 11.28 -7.25 9.00
N MET A 96 10.07 -6.78 8.71
CA MET A 96 9.50 -6.77 7.36
C MET A 96 10.07 -5.61 6.54
N ASN A 97 10.00 -5.72 5.21
CA ASN A 97 10.36 -4.66 4.28
C ASN A 97 9.73 -4.96 2.93
N GLU A 98 8.88 -4.08 2.43
CA GLU A 98 8.26 -4.17 1.11
C GLU A 98 8.70 -3.06 0.18
N ILE A 99 9.04 -1.89 0.72
CA ILE A 99 9.32 -0.68 -0.05
C ILE A 99 10.74 -0.23 0.26
N SER A 100 11.57 -0.06 -0.77
CA SER A 100 12.96 0.35 -0.56
C SER A 100 13.06 1.76 0.04
N ALA A 101 14.13 2.01 0.79
CA ALA A 101 14.39 3.32 1.41
C ALA A 101 14.47 4.46 0.38
N GLU A 102 14.96 4.18 -0.83
CA GLU A 102 14.99 5.13 -1.95
C GLU A 102 13.58 5.57 -2.38
N VAL A 103 12.62 4.66 -2.41
CA VAL A 103 11.23 4.96 -2.77
C VAL A 103 10.57 5.77 -1.67
N ILE A 104 10.81 5.42 -0.40
CA ILE A 104 10.29 6.18 0.75
C ILE A 104 10.84 7.61 0.72
N LYS A 105 12.16 7.76 0.57
CA LYS A 105 12.85 9.05 0.49
C LYS A 105 12.31 9.95 -0.63
N ALA A 106 11.99 9.36 -1.79
CA ALA A 106 11.47 10.10 -2.94
C ALA A 106 9.97 10.42 -2.87
N SER A 107 9.27 9.97 -1.81
CA SER A 107 7.82 10.05 -1.73
C SER A 107 7.33 11.08 -0.72
N THR A 108 6.11 11.56 -0.94
CA THR A 108 5.28 12.13 0.13
C THR A 108 4.66 10.99 0.93
N LEU A 109 5.20 10.78 2.14
CA LEU A 109 4.85 9.67 3.03
C LEU A 109 3.72 10.07 3.99
N VAL A 110 2.56 9.44 3.82
CA VAL A 110 1.41 9.52 4.72
C VAL A 110 1.29 8.22 5.51
N VAL A 111 1.04 8.31 6.81
CA VAL A 111 0.87 7.13 7.68
C VAL A 111 -0.55 7.09 8.28
N ASP A 112 -0.98 5.96 8.80
CA ASP A 112 -2.22 5.86 9.59
C ASP A 112 -2.07 6.48 10.99
N HIS A 113 -0.97 6.18 11.67
CA HIS A 113 -0.63 6.72 12.99
C HIS A 113 0.89 6.82 13.16
N ARG A 114 1.43 8.01 13.49
CA ARG A 114 2.89 8.23 13.55
C ARG A 114 3.61 7.34 14.54
N GLU A 115 3.08 7.24 15.76
CA GLU A 115 3.76 6.49 16.83
C GLU A 115 3.90 5.01 16.43
N SER A 116 2.82 4.41 15.93
CA SER A 116 2.82 3.02 15.46
C SER A 116 3.71 2.83 14.23
N ALA A 117 3.69 3.78 13.29
CA ALA A 117 4.57 3.73 12.12
C ALA A 117 6.06 3.78 12.52
N LEU A 118 6.41 4.60 13.53
CA LEU A 118 7.78 4.75 14.03
C LEU A 118 8.22 3.63 14.98
N SER A 119 7.33 2.73 15.40
CA SER A 119 7.66 1.58 16.25
C SER A 119 7.57 0.24 15.50
N GLU A 120 6.72 0.13 14.48
CA GLU A 120 6.36 -1.15 13.87
C GLU A 120 6.63 -1.22 12.36
N ALA A 121 6.55 -0.10 11.62
CA ALA A 121 6.64 -0.12 10.16
C ALA A 121 8.08 -0.38 9.69
N GLY A 122 8.41 -1.64 9.40
CA GLY A 122 9.75 -2.05 8.96
C GLY A 122 10.29 -1.25 7.77
N ASP A 123 9.42 -0.86 6.84
CA ASP A 123 9.76 0.01 5.70
C ASP A 123 10.41 1.34 6.17
N ILE A 124 9.75 2.02 7.12
CA ILE A 124 10.17 3.33 7.64
C ILE A 124 11.38 3.16 8.56
N LEU A 125 11.31 2.19 9.47
CA LEU A 125 12.38 1.90 10.44
C LEU A 125 13.71 1.60 9.74
N LYS A 126 13.68 0.78 8.69
CA LYS A 126 14.89 0.44 7.91
C LYS A 126 15.39 1.65 7.11
N ALA A 127 14.51 2.49 6.57
CA ALA A 127 14.92 3.70 5.87
C ALA A 127 15.60 4.72 6.81
N ILE A 128 15.10 4.86 8.04
CA ILE A 128 15.75 5.67 9.09
C ILE A 128 17.10 5.06 9.47
N ALA A 129 17.16 3.75 9.75
CA ALA A 129 18.40 3.07 10.11
C ALA A 129 19.49 3.15 9.02
N GLN A 130 19.08 3.28 7.75
CA GLN A 130 19.97 3.50 6.61
C GLN A 130 20.36 4.97 6.39
N ASN A 131 19.92 5.89 7.27
CA ASN A 131 20.07 7.34 7.11
C ASN A 131 19.50 7.88 5.78
N ALA A 132 18.50 7.20 5.21
CA ALA A 132 17.87 7.65 3.97
C ALA A 132 16.84 8.76 4.24
N ILE A 133 16.17 8.70 5.39
CA ILE A 133 15.19 9.67 5.88
C ILE A 133 15.36 9.88 7.39
N GLU A 134 14.76 10.94 7.91
CA GLU A 134 14.57 11.15 9.35
C GLU A 134 13.08 10.98 9.72
N GLN A 135 12.75 10.95 11.02
CA GLN A 135 11.35 10.81 11.47
C GLN A 135 10.43 11.90 10.92
N HIS A 136 10.96 13.12 10.75
CA HIS A 136 10.22 14.27 10.22
C HIS A 136 9.88 14.15 8.72
N HIS A 137 10.38 13.12 8.03
CA HIS A 137 10.01 12.80 6.65
C HIS A 137 8.56 12.32 6.52
N ILE A 138 7.94 11.86 7.61
CA ILE A 138 6.50 11.58 7.62
C ILE A 138 5.75 12.91 7.44
N HIS A 139 5.16 13.08 6.26
CA HIS A 139 4.48 14.32 5.85
C HIS A 139 3.22 14.58 6.67
N ALA A 140 2.40 13.55 6.83
CA ALA A 140 1.11 13.64 7.50
C ALA A 140 0.64 12.26 8.03
N GLU A 141 -0.26 12.29 9.01
CA GLU A 141 -1.22 11.21 9.23
C GLU A 141 -2.41 11.36 8.28
N LEU A 142 -3.05 10.24 7.97
CA LEU A 142 -4.23 10.22 7.10
C LEU A 142 -5.35 11.14 7.63
N GLY A 143 -5.52 11.21 8.96
CA GLY A 143 -6.50 12.10 9.58
C GLY A 143 -6.26 13.58 9.29
N GLU A 144 -5.01 14.03 9.20
CA GLU A 144 -4.67 15.42 8.88
C GLU A 144 -4.93 15.76 7.41
N ILE A 145 -4.80 14.78 6.51
CA ILE A 145 -5.21 14.93 5.11
C ILE A 145 -6.73 15.07 5.04
N LEU A 146 -7.47 14.18 5.72
CA LEU A 146 -8.93 14.15 5.69
C LEU A 146 -9.56 15.40 6.32
N SER A 147 -8.92 15.99 7.33
CA SER A 147 -9.38 17.23 7.96
C SER A 147 -8.98 18.50 7.21
N GLY A 148 -8.16 18.39 6.15
CA GLY A 148 -7.64 19.53 5.39
C GLY A 148 -6.48 20.28 6.07
N ASN A 149 -5.94 19.77 7.17
CA ASN A 149 -4.78 20.36 7.86
C ASN A 149 -3.47 20.17 7.08
N LYS A 150 -3.40 19.13 6.27
CA LYS A 150 -2.28 18.80 5.39
C LYS A 150 -2.80 18.47 3.99
N VAL A 151 -2.02 18.84 2.98
CA VAL A 151 -2.35 18.54 1.58
C VAL A 151 -1.88 17.13 1.22
N GLY A 152 -2.67 16.43 0.38
CA GLY A 152 -2.32 15.11 -0.15
C GLY A 152 -1.35 15.20 -1.32
N ARG A 153 -1.74 14.62 -2.46
CA ARG A 153 -1.02 14.78 -3.73
C ARG A 153 -1.16 16.22 -4.24
N GLU A 154 -0.05 16.82 -4.64
CA GLU A 154 0.02 18.20 -5.16
C GLU A 154 0.36 18.27 -6.65
N SER A 155 0.98 17.22 -7.21
CA SER A 155 1.29 17.16 -8.64
C SER A 155 1.12 15.75 -9.23
N ASN A 156 1.05 15.69 -10.56
CA ASN A 156 0.97 14.43 -11.31
C ASN A 156 2.30 13.66 -11.25
N ASP A 157 3.44 14.35 -11.23
CA ASP A 157 4.78 13.76 -11.17
C ASP A 157 5.28 13.67 -9.73
N GLN A 158 4.50 13.01 -8.88
CA GLN A 158 4.80 12.84 -7.46
C GLN A 158 4.58 11.40 -7.00
N ILE A 159 5.57 10.84 -6.30
CA ILE A 159 5.41 9.54 -5.65
C ILE A 159 4.69 9.79 -4.34
N THR A 160 3.58 9.09 -4.10
CA THR A 160 2.85 9.17 -2.83
C THR A 160 2.78 7.81 -2.19
N ILE A 161 2.98 7.72 -0.88
CA ILE A 161 2.87 6.48 -0.13
C ILE A 161 1.85 6.69 0.98
N PHE A 162 0.86 5.81 1.06
CA PHE A 162 0.12 5.57 2.29
C PHE A 162 0.67 4.31 2.95
N LYS A 163 1.29 4.44 4.12
CA LYS A 163 1.83 3.33 4.90
C LYS A 163 0.89 3.04 6.08
N SER A 164 0.44 1.79 6.18
CA SER A 164 -0.42 1.36 7.27
C SER A 164 0.20 0.21 8.04
N VAL A 165 0.05 0.25 9.36
CA VAL A 165 0.36 -0.85 10.30
C VAL A 165 -0.88 -1.31 11.07
N GLY A 166 -1.98 -0.56 10.97
CA GLY A 166 -3.25 -0.82 11.63
C GLY A 166 -3.52 0.22 12.73
N ASN A 167 -4.76 0.69 12.83
CA ASN A 167 -5.16 1.64 13.85
C ASN A 167 -6.47 1.17 14.51
N ALA A 168 -6.43 0.97 15.83
CA ALA A 168 -7.56 0.45 16.61
C ALA A 168 -8.86 1.26 16.46
N ILE A 169 -8.77 2.56 16.12
CA ILE A 169 -9.96 3.37 15.87
C ILE A 169 -10.74 2.87 14.64
N GLN A 170 -10.05 2.33 13.63
CA GLN A 170 -10.67 1.78 12.43
C GLN A 170 -11.49 0.54 12.79
N ASP A 171 -10.95 -0.34 13.64
CA ASP A 171 -11.66 -1.52 14.12
C ASP A 171 -12.88 -1.15 14.97
N LEU A 172 -12.73 -0.18 15.88
CA LEU A 172 -13.81 0.28 16.76
C LEU A 172 -14.97 0.88 15.97
N VAL A 173 -14.67 1.74 14.98
CA VAL A 173 -15.70 2.36 14.13
C VAL A 173 -16.42 1.32 13.29
N MET A 174 -15.69 0.34 12.73
CA MET A 174 -16.32 -0.75 11.97
C MET A 174 -17.18 -1.64 12.87
N ALA A 175 -16.73 -1.95 14.09
CA ALA A 175 -17.50 -2.72 15.05
C ALA A 175 -18.80 -2.01 15.44
N ASP A 176 -18.74 -0.70 15.76
CA ASP A 176 -19.92 0.11 16.07
C ASP A 176 -20.90 0.16 14.90
N TYR A 177 -20.40 0.35 13.67
CA TYR A 177 -21.24 0.32 12.46
C TYR A 177 -21.97 -1.02 12.28
N ILE A 178 -21.26 -2.15 12.46
CA ILE A 178 -21.85 -3.48 12.34
C ILE A 178 -22.92 -3.68 13.41
N VAL A 179 -22.63 -3.35 14.68
CA VAL A 179 -23.60 -3.48 15.78
C VAL A 179 -24.86 -2.67 15.51
N LYS A 180 -24.72 -1.42 15.04
CA LYS A 180 -25.86 -0.56 14.70
C LYS A 180 -26.66 -1.05 13.50
N SER A 181 -26.03 -1.77 12.56
CA SER A 181 -26.71 -2.31 11.38
C SER A 181 -27.52 -3.58 11.67
N LEU A 182 -27.37 -4.16 12.87
CA LEU A 182 -28.09 -5.37 13.31
C LEU A 182 -29.38 -5.04 14.10
N VAL A 183 -29.59 -3.77 14.44
CA VAL A 183 -30.75 -3.26 15.21
C VAL A 183 -31.64 -2.46 14.28
#